data_AF-A0A2S0IAJ4-F1
#
_entry.id   AF-A0A2S0IAJ4-F1
#
_cell.length_a   1.000
_cell.length_b   1.000
_cell.length_c   1.000
_cell.angle_alpha   90.00
_cell.angle_beta   90.00
_cell.angle_gamma   90.00
#
_symmetry.space_group_name_H-M   'P 1'
#
loop_
_entity.id
_entity.type
_entity.pdbx_description
1 polymer ?
#
loop_
_entity_poly.entity_id
_entity_poly.type
_entity_poly.pdbx_seq_one_letter_code
_entity_poly.pdbx_strand_id
1 'polypeptide(L)'
;MAVLHRPSLAVLLIIAASASAPALADDGCVARVDAELVRIKQAQDAQRTREAANNLELNRELCQGRLDLLDARFALSDDFEACRRNGVQFSDQVTRTLTGASDDLTGMKASWIRTCGLQMKD
;
A
#
# COMPACT_ATOMS: atom_id res chain seq x y z
N MET A 1 34.51 -38.30 -56.45
CA MET A 1 34.48 -36.82 -56.58
C MET A 1 33.02 -36.41 -56.78
N ALA A 2 32.39 -35.46 -56.10
CA ALA A 2 32.69 -34.73 -54.87
C ALA A 2 31.32 -34.53 -54.19
N VAL A 3 31.27 -34.79 -52.89
CA VAL A 3 30.12 -34.58 -52.00
C VAL A 3 30.05 -33.09 -51.68
N LEU A 4 28.90 -32.44 -51.87
CA LEU A 4 28.64 -31.13 -51.27
C LEU A 4 27.62 -31.28 -50.14
N HIS A 5 28.17 -31.38 -48.93
CA HIS A 5 27.51 -31.14 -47.66
C HIS A 5 26.84 -29.75 -47.66
N ARG A 6 25.57 -29.69 -47.28
CA ARG A 6 24.92 -28.45 -46.86
C ARG A 6 24.80 -28.46 -45.33
N PRO A 7 25.29 -27.41 -44.64
CA PRO A 7 25.54 -27.45 -43.20
C PRO A 7 24.26 -27.32 -42.38
N SER A 8 24.27 -28.07 -41.27
CA SER A 8 23.30 -28.06 -40.17
C SER A 8 23.13 -26.68 -39.55
N LEU A 9 21.90 -26.17 -39.51
CA LEU A 9 21.49 -25.07 -38.63
C LEU A 9 21.09 -25.66 -37.27
N ALA A 10 22.09 -26.03 -36.47
CA ALA A 10 21.92 -26.25 -35.04
C ALA A 10 22.02 -24.90 -34.34
N VAL A 11 20.90 -24.16 -34.26
CA VAL A 11 20.80 -23.00 -33.37
C VAL A 11 20.28 -23.52 -32.03
N LEU A 12 21.21 -23.75 -31.11
CA LEU A 12 20.92 -23.95 -29.70
C LEU A 12 20.13 -22.73 -29.17
N LEU A 13 18.85 -22.92 -28.91
CA LEU A 13 18.10 -22.05 -28.00
C LEU A 13 18.47 -22.47 -26.57
N ILE A 14 19.57 -21.92 -26.07
CA ILE A 14 19.84 -21.88 -24.63
C ILE A 14 18.83 -20.88 -24.06
N ILE A 15 17.69 -21.38 -23.58
CA ILE A 15 16.82 -20.59 -22.72
C ILE A 15 17.60 -20.38 -21.43
N ALA A 16 18.19 -19.20 -21.32
CA ALA A 16 18.95 -18.77 -20.17
C ALA A 16 18.06 -18.89 -18.91
N ALA A 17 18.68 -19.51 -17.92
CA ALA A 17 18.19 -19.73 -16.58
C ALA A 17 17.54 -18.46 -15.98
N SER A 18 16.39 -18.68 -15.34
CA SER A 18 15.96 -18.00 -14.10
C SER A 18 16.51 -16.60 -13.86
N ALA A 19 15.87 -15.59 -14.44
CA ALA A 19 15.88 -14.24 -13.89
C ALA A 19 14.87 -14.15 -12.72
N SER A 20 15.07 -14.95 -11.68
CA SER A 20 14.51 -14.66 -10.36
C SER A 20 15.43 -13.63 -9.71
N ALA A 21 15.22 -12.37 -10.05
CA ALA A 21 15.78 -11.24 -9.31
C ALA A 21 14.66 -10.65 -8.43
N PRO A 22 14.47 -11.13 -7.18
CA PRO A 22 13.52 -10.50 -6.28
C PRO A 22 14.06 -9.23 -5.61
N ALA A 23 15.36 -8.92 -5.75
CA ALA A 23 15.99 -7.87 -4.96
C ALA A 23 15.43 -6.45 -5.18
N LEU A 24 14.98 -6.11 -6.39
CA LEU A 24 14.41 -4.76 -6.66
C LEU A 24 12.93 -4.62 -6.28
N ALA A 25 12.19 -5.73 -6.17
CA ALA A 25 10.79 -5.70 -5.77
C ALA A 25 10.65 -5.51 -4.25
N ASP A 26 11.62 -6.02 -3.49
CA ASP A 26 11.67 -6.01 -2.03
C ASP A 26 11.92 -4.58 -1.48
N ASP A 27 13.02 -3.95 -1.90
CA ASP A 27 13.36 -2.57 -1.53
C ASP A 27 12.29 -1.56 -1.96
N GLY A 28 11.70 -1.80 -3.14
CA GLY A 28 10.61 -0.99 -3.66
C GLY A 28 9.36 -1.07 -2.80
N CYS A 29 9.09 -2.19 -2.12
CA CYS A 29 7.94 -2.26 -1.23
C CYS A 29 8.16 -1.54 0.09
N VAL A 30 9.30 -1.79 0.75
CA VAL A 30 9.62 -1.14 2.02
C VAL A 30 9.53 0.38 1.87
N ALA A 31 10.15 0.92 0.82
CA ALA A 31 10.12 2.34 0.53
C ALA A 31 8.70 2.89 0.29
N ARG A 32 7.81 2.12 -0.36
CA ARG A 32 6.41 2.54 -0.59
C ARG A 32 5.62 2.59 0.72
N VAL A 33 5.68 1.54 1.53
CA VAL A 33 4.97 1.47 2.82
C VAL A 33 5.45 2.57 3.76
N ASP A 34 6.77 2.78 3.84
CA ASP A 34 7.34 3.86 4.67
C ASP A 34 6.92 5.24 4.17
N ALA A 35 6.92 5.46 2.85
CA ALA A 35 6.48 6.72 2.26
C ALA A 35 4.99 6.98 2.54
N GLU A 36 4.14 5.97 2.40
CA GLU A 36 2.70 6.09 2.67
C GLU A 36 2.40 6.29 4.17
N LEU A 37 3.16 5.67 5.07
CA LEU A 37 3.08 5.96 6.52
C LEU A 37 3.32 7.46 6.80
N VAL A 38 4.35 8.04 6.17
CA VAL A 38 4.65 9.47 6.32
C VAL A 38 3.54 10.33 5.72
N ARG A 39 3.05 10.00 4.53
CA ARG A 39 1.97 10.73 3.86
C ARG A 39 0.68 10.71 4.67
N ILE A 40 0.26 9.55 5.16
CA ILE A 40 -0.93 9.40 6.01
C ILE A 40 -0.79 10.22 7.29
N LYS A 41 0.39 10.21 7.92
CA LYS A 41 0.64 11.03 9.11
C LYS A 41 0.48 12.52 8.81
N GLN A 42 1.09 13.01 7.73
CA GLN A 42 0.97 14.40 7.30
C GLN A 42 -0.50 14.77 6.97
N ALA A 43 -1.21 13.90 6.26
CA ALA A 43 -2.61 14.11 5.94
C ALA A 43 -3.50 14.11 7.20
N GLN A 44 -3.18 13.27 8.18
CA GLN A 44 -3.86 13.25 9.47
C GLN A 44 -3.63 14.55 10.25
N ASP A 45 -2.41 15.07 10.28
CA ASP A 45 -2.09 16.33 10.95
C ASP A 45 -2.78 17.53 10.26
N ALA A 46 -2.81 17.53 8.92
CA ALA A 46 -3.54 18.52 8.15
C ALA A 46 -5.05 18.45 8.42
N GLN A 47 -5.63 17.25 8.49
CA GLN A 47 -7.03 17.06 8.83
C GLN A 47 -7.35 17.56 10.24
N ARG A 48 -6.52 17.25 11.24
CA ARG A 48 -6.68 17.77 12.61
C ARG A 48 -6.67 19.30 12.64
N THR A 49 -5.78 19.91 11.85
CA THR A 49 -5.71 21.37 11.71
C THR A 49 -6.99 21.94 11.12
N ARG A 50 -7.54 21.33 10.06
CA ARG A 50 -8.81 21.75 9.45
C ARG A 50 -9.99 21.61 10.41
N GLU A 51 -10.06 20.51 11.15
CA GLU A 51 -11.10 20.29 12.15
C GLU A 51 -11.01 21.30 13.29
N ALA A 52 -9.81 21.57 13.80
CA ALA A 52 -9.59 22.59 14.82
C ALA A 52 -9.95 23.99 14.33
N ALA A 53 -9.63 24.32 13.09
CA ALA A 53 -10.02 25.59 12.46
C ALA A 53 -11.55 25.73 12.32
N ASN A 54 -12.29 24.61 12.27
CA ASN A 54 -13.74 24.58 12.26
C ASN A 54 -14.36 24.33 13.66
N ASN A 55 -13.66 24.68 14.73
CA ASN A 55 -14.10 24.49 16.13
C ASN A 55 -14.51 23.05 16.47
N LEU A 56 -13.94 22.06 15.78
CA LEU A 56 -14.29 20.64 15.87
C LEU A 56 -15.73 20.29 15.46
N GLU A 57 -16.47 21.25 14.90
CA GLU A 57 -17.75 20.98 14.28
C GLU A 57 -17.51 20.23 12.97
N LEU A 58 -18.23 19.14 12.76
CA LEU A 58 -18.04 18.30 11.57
C LEU A 58 -19.04 18.69 10.50
N ASN A 59 -18.52 19.02 9.33
CA ASN A 59 -19.29 19.21 8.11
C ASN A 59 -18.95 18.09 7.10
N ARG A 60 -19.64 18.10 5.95
CA ARG A 60 -19.44 17.12 4.87
C ARG A 60 -17.97 17.00 4.43
N GLU A 61 -17.28 18.12 4.22
CA GLU A 61 -15.89 18.12 3.76
C GLU A 61 -14.93 17.52 4.79
N LEU A 62 -15.08 17.87 6.06
CA LEU A 62 -14.26 17.32 7.14
C LEU A 62 -14.56 15.82 7.33
N CYS A 63 -15.82 15.42 7.22
CA CYS A 63 -16.20 14.02 7.27
C CYS A 63 -15.64 13.22 6.10
N GLN A 64 -15.65 13.77 4.89
CA GLN A 64 -14.99 13.16 3.74
C GLN A 64 -13.48 13.03 3.98
N GLY A 65 -12.80 14.07 4.47
CA GLY A 65 -11.37 14.01 4.77
C GLY A 65 -11.01 12.95 5.83
N ARG A 66 -11.88 12.72 6.83
CA ARG A 66 -11.72 11.59 7.77
C ARG A 66 -11.89 10.23 7.09
N LEU A 67 -12.80 10.12 6.13
CA LEU A 67 -13.02 8.88 5.36
C LEU A 67 -11.82 8.59 4.45
N ASP A 68 -11.33 9.60 3.74
CA ASP A 68 -10.17 9.48 2.85
C ASP A 68 -8.93 8.99 3.64
N LEU A 69 -8.75 9.49 4.88
CA LEU A 69 -7.70 9.01 5.78
C LEU A 69 -7.90 7.56 6.24
N LEU A 70 -9.14 7.12 6.42
CA LEU A 70 -9.42 5.72 6.76
C LEU A 70 -9.14 4.82 5.56
N ASP A 71 -9.58 5.22 4.37
CA ASP A 71 -9.37 4.47 3.13
C ASP A 71 -7.87 4.35 2.81
N ALA A 72 -7.09 5.43 2.99
CA ALA A 72 -5.63 5.39 2.83
C ALA A 72 -4.96 4.42 3.82
N ARG A 73 -5.44 4.34 5.08
CA ARG A 73 -4.92 3.38 6.06
C ARG A 73 -5.27 1.94 5.72
N PHE A 74 -6.47 1.68 5.19
CA PHE A 74 -6.82 0.36 4.68
C PHE A 74 -5.90 -0.05 3.53
N ALA A 75 -5.71 0.83 2.55
CA ALA A 75 -4.80 0.57 1.43
C ALA A 75 -3.36 0.28 1.89
N LEU A 76 -2.85 1.06 2.86
CA LEU A 76 -1.52 0.83 3.44
C LEU A 76 -1.43 -0.53 4.16
N SER A 77 -2.47 -0.93 4.90
CA SER A 77 -2.52 -2.23 5.58
C SER A 77 -2.50 -3.37 4.55
N ASP A 78 -3.25 -3.23 3.46
CA ASP A 78 -3.28 -4.21 2.38
C ASP A 78 -1.93 -4.32 1.64
N ASP A 79 -1.27 -3.18 1.37
CA ASP A 79 0.05 -3.13 0.75
C ASP A 79 1.12 -3.77 1.64
N PHE A 80 1.09 -3.48 2.95
CA PHE A 80 1.98 -4.09 3.92
C PHE A 80 1.82 -5.62 3.96
N GLU A 81 0.58 -6.12 4.04
CA GLU A 81 0.33 -7.57 4.04
C GLU A 81 0.67 -8.22 2.69
N ALA A 82 0.42 -7.53 1.57
CA ALA A 82 0.83 -8.01 0.25
C ALA A 82 2.34 -8.18 0.15
N CYS A 83 3.12 -7.24 0.71
CA CYS A 83 4.57 -7.34 0.69
C CYS A 83 5.11 -8.38 1.64
N ARG A 84 4.53 -8.53 2.84
CA ARG A 84 4.88 -9.63 3.75
C ARG A 84 4.66 -10.99 3.09
N ARG A 85 3.57 -11.17 2.35
CA ARG A 85 3.31 -12.41 1.58
C ARG A 85 4.38 -12.70 0.53
N ASN A 86 5.07 -11.67 0.03
CA ASN A 86 6.18 -11.81 -0.92
C ASN A 86 7.56 -11.99 -0.23
N GLY A 87 7.60 -12.12 1.10
CA GLY A 87 8.81 -12.36 1.86
C GLY A 87 9.55 -11.10 2.32
N VAL A 88 8.98 -9.90 2.09
CA VAL A 88 9.56 -8.62 2.52
C VAL A 88 9.63 -8.54 4.04
N GLN A 89 10.78 -8.11 4.57
CA GLN A 89 10.94 -7.82 6.00
C GLN A 89 10.89 -6.32 6.26
N PHE A 90 9.94 -5.92 7.11
CA PHE A 90 9.81 -4.55 7.59
C PHE A 90 10.49 -4.39 8.94
N SER A 91 10.77 -3.13 9.31
CA SER A 91 11.22 -2.83 10.67
C SER A 91 10.20 -3.28 11.73
N ASP A 92 10.66 -3.55 12.94
CA ASP A 92 9.80 -3.92 14.08
C ASP A 92 8.75 -2.85 14.40
N GLN A 93 9.07 -1.59 14.14
CA GLN A 93 8.13 -0.50 14.33
C GLN A 93 6.97 -0.62 13.33
N VAL A 94 7.26 -0.70 12.04
CA VAL A 94 6.25 -0.82 10.97
C VAL A 94 5.43 -2.09 11.17
N THR A 95 6.09 -3.20 11.49
CA THR A 95 5.42 -4.48 11.77
C THR A 95 4.44 -4.36 12.93
N ARG A 96 4.83 -3.76 14.07
CA ARG A 96 3.92 -3.56 15.20
C ARG A 96 2.78 -2.60 14.89
N THR A 97 3.01 -1.60 14.06
CA THR A 97 1.99 -0.61 13.69
C THR A 97 0.94 -1.18 12.73
N LEU A 98 1.35 -2.00 11.77
CA LEU A 98 0.48 -2.44 10.68
C LEU A 98 -0.04 -3.88 10.82
N THR A 99 0.63 -4.74 11.61
CA THR A 99 0.13 -6.10 11.85
C THR A 99 -1.18 -6.04 12.64
N GLY A 100 -2.25 -6.56 12.04
CA GLY A 100 -3.58 -6.56 12.66
C GLY A 100 -4.30 -5.21 12.64
N ALA A 101 -3.75 -4.20 11.96
CA ALA A 101 -4.37 -2.88 11.87
C ALA A 101 -5.77 -2.92 11.22
N SER A 102 -6.04 -3.89 10.35
CA SER A 102 -7.34 -4.05 9.67
C SER A 102 -8.54 -4.18 10.62
N ASP A 103 -8.38 -4.85 11.76
CA ASP A 103 -9.47 -5.01 12.75
C ASP A 103 -9.77 -3.67 13.43
N ASP A 104 -8.72 -2.94 13.83
CA ASP A 104 -8.85 -1.59 14.39
C ASP A 104 -9.48 -0.62 13.38
N LEU A 105 -9.06 -0.69 12.11
CA LEU A 105 -9.59 0.15 11.04
C LEU A 105 -11.08 -0.12 10.78
N THR A 106 -11.53 -1.36 10.93
CA THR A 106 -12.96 -1.72 10.85
C THR A 106 -13.74 -1.04 11.97
N GLY A 107 -13.21 -1.06 13.20
CA GLY A 107 -13.79 -0.33 14.32
C GLY A 107 -13.83 1.18 14.10
N MET A 108 -12.76 1.75 13.53
CA MET A 108 -12.69 3.17 13.18
C MET A 108 -13.69 3.55 12.08
N LYS A 109 -13.87 2.71 11.06
CA LYS A 109 -14.89 2.92 10.01
C LYS A 109 -16.30 2.91 10.58
N ALA A 110 -16.61 1.99 11.49
CA ALA A 110 -17.89 1.98 12.19
C ALA A 110 -18.11 3.25 13.03
N SER A 111 -17.06 3.74 13.70
CA SER A 111 -17.09 5.01 14.44
C SER A 111 -17.32 6.22 13.54
N TRP A 112 -16.66 6.23 12.37
CA TRP A 112 -16.86 7.25 11.35
C TRP A 112 -18.31 7.25 10.85
N ILE A 113 -18.91 6.09 10.54
CA ILE A 113 -20.31 6.00 10.09
C ILE A 113 -21.25 6.63 11.12
N ARG A 114 -21.08 6.33 12.42
CA ARG A 114 -21.93 6.89 13.48
C ARG A 114 -21.81 8.40 13.61
N THR A 115 -20.59 8.92 13.46
CA THR A 115 -20.28 10.33 13.68
C THR A 115 -20.58 11.19 12.45
N CYS A 116 -20.22 10.71 11.27
CA CYS A 116 -20.20 11.45 10.01
C CYS A 116 -21.29 11.01 9.04
N GLY A 117 -21.95 9.87 9.26
CA GLY A 117 -22.92 9.32 8.30
C GLY A 117 -24.09 10.24 7.99
N LEU A 118 -24.48 11.13 8.93
CA LEU A 118 -25.51 12.14 8.66
C LEU A 118 -25.01 13.30 7.80
N GLN A 119 -23.74 13.70 7.96
CA GLN A 119 -23.12 14.78 7.18
C GLN A 119 -22.87 14.38 5.71
N MET A 120 -22.88 13.07 5.45
CA MET A 120 -22.66 12.48 4.12
C MET A 120 -23.95 12.11 3.40
N LYS A 121 -25.11 12.30 4.03
CA LYS A 121 -26.41 12.16 3.37
C LYS A 121 -26.71 13.48 2.69
N ASP A 122 -26.59 13.48 1.37
CA ASP A 122 -27.23 14.48 0.53
C ASP A 122 -28.75 14.25 0.53
#